data_AF-A0A2E0IDY9-F1
#
_entry.id   AF-A0A2E0IDY9-F1
#
_cell.length_a   1.000
_cell.length_b   1.000
_cell.length_c   1.000
_cell.angle_alpha   90.00
_cell.angle_beta   90.00
_cell.angle_gamma   90.00
#
_symmetry.space_group_name_H-M   'P 1'
#
loop_
_entity.id
_entity.type
_entity.pdbx_description
1 polymer ?
#
loop_
_entity_poly.entity_id
_entity_poly.type
_entity_poly.pdbx_seq_one_letter_code
_entity_poly.pdbx_strand_id
1 'polypeptide(L)'
;KTGQVIIQVRDVHGASGGDGQEDNPFDWDSVCENISLGLEKDGFIRGEQYEIMMVPNIVNITYGRGVGYVFEEEVFDSSITEISATKIRKQMREEGDLE
;
A
#
# COMPACT_ATOMS: atom_id res chain seq x y z
N LYS A 1 8.23 -18.72 -3.64
CA LYS A 1 8.19 -17.25 -3.85
C LYS A 1 9.63 -16.74 -3.78
N THR A 2 10.13 -16.09 -4.83
CA THR A 2 11.47 -15.48 -4.82
C THR A 2 11.40 -14.27 -3.89
N GLY A 3 12.34 -14.13 -2.96
CA GLY A 3 12.23 -13.27 -1.77
C GLY A 3 12.27 -11.75 -2.00
N GLN A 4 11.88 -11.27 -3.19
CA GLN A 4 11.81 -9.85 -3.53
C GLN A 4 10.41 -9.49 -4.02
N VAL A 5 9.88 -8.34 -3.59
CA VAL A 5 8.54 -7.86 -3.97
C VAL A 5 8.57 -6.40 -4.43
N ILE A 6 7.62 -6.04 -5.30
CA ILE A 6 7.32 -4.64 -5.61
C ILE A 6 6.05 -4.23 -4.87
N ILE A 7 6.14 -3.16 -4.09
CA ILE A 7 4.99 -2.52 -3.45
C ILE A 7 4.56 -1.36 -4.35
N GLN A 8 3.41 -1.50 -5.00
CA GLN A 8 2.87 -0.46 -5.88
C GLN A 8 2.00 0.49 -5.07
N VAL A 9 2.35 1.77 -5.08
CA VAL A 9 1.61 2.82 -4.38
C VAL A 9 1.11 3.83 -5.40
N ARG A 10 -0.18 4.16 -5.32
CA ARG A 10 -0.78 5.25 -6.09
C ARG A 10 -0.84 6.49 -5.21
N ASP A 11 -0.31 7.61 -5.70
CA ASP A 11 -0.49 8.89 -5.03
C ASP A 11 -1.93 9.40 -5.24
N VAL A 12 -2.64 9.53 -4.13
CA VAL A 12 -4.03 10.02 -4.07
C VAL A 12 -4.16 11.18 -3.09
N HIS A 13 -3.05 11.78 -2.65
CA HIS A 13 -3.10 12.92 -1.76
C HIS A 13 -3.82 14.10 -2.41
N GLY A 14 -4.81 14.66 -1.71
CA GLY A 14 -5.63 15.75 -2.22
C GLY A 14 -6.50 15.38 -3.43
N ALA A 15 -6.63 14.10 -3.77
CA ALA A 15 -7.44 13.59 -4.87
C ALA A 15 -8.32 12.42 -4.43
N SER A 16 -9.38 12.15 -5.20
CA SER A 16 -10.22 10.98 -4.98
C SER A 16 -9.47 9.69 -5.29
N GLY A 17 -9.45 8.77 -4.33
CA GLY A 17 -9.07 7.37 -4.55
C GLY A 17 -10.13 6.59 -5.35
N GLY A 18 -11.34 7.13 -5.43
CA GLY A 18 -12.57 6.51 -5.95
C GLY A 18 -13.76 6.87 -5.06
N ASP A 19 -14.96 6.38 -5.40
CA ASP A 19 -16.18 6.67 -4.64
C ASP A 19 -16.03 6.31 -3.16
N GLY A 20 -16.16 7.31 -2.28
CA GLY A 20 -16.01 7.15 -0.83
C GLY A 20 -14.57 7.11 -0.31
N GLN A 21 -13.58 7.41 -1.16
CA GLN A 21 -12.16 7.45 -0.82
C GLN A 21 -11.55 8.84 -1.02
N GLU A 22 -12.19 9.86 -0.48
CA GLU A 22 -11.71 11.26 -0.53
C GLU A 22 -10.76 11.62 0.61
N ASP A 23 -10.68 10.78 1.65
CA ASP A 23 -9.89 11.01 2.86
C ASP A 23 -8.48 10.41 2.73
N ASN A 24 -7.63 11.11 1.99
CA ASN A 24 -6.25 10.71 1.69
C ASN A 24 -5.27 11.78 2.19
N PRO A 25 -4.83 11.72 3.46
CA PRO A 25 -4.03 12.77 4.07
C PRO A 25 -2.52 12.66 3.85
N PHE A 26 -2.03 11.57 3.24
CA PHE A 26 -0.61 11.30 3.10
C PHE A 26 -0.20 11.32 1.63
N ASP A 27 0.85 12.07 1.32
CA ASP A 27 1.49 12.08 0.01
C ASP A 27 2.39 10.87 -0.23
N TRP A 28 2.84 10.75 -1.48
CA TRP A 28 3.75 9.70 -1.92
C TRP A 28 4.98 9.54 -1.00
N ASP A 29 5.64 10.64 -0.63
CA ASP A 29 6.88 10.60 0.15
C ASP A 29 6.60 10.09 1.57
N SER A 30 5.54 10.61 2.22
CA SER A 30 5.11 10.16 3.54
C SER A 30 4.73 8.69 3.55
N VAL A 31 4.02 8.20 2.52
CA VAL A 31 3.66 6.79 2.39
C VAL A 31 4.91 5.91 2.21
N CYS A 32 5.86 6.34 1.38
CA CYS A 32 7.12 5.61 1.19
C CYS A 32 7.94 5.51 2.46
N GLU A 33 8.05 6.60 3.22
CA GLU A 33 8.75 6.64 4.49
C GLU A 33 8.07 5.73 5.52
N ASN A 34 6.75 5.83 5.68
CA ASN A 34 5.99 5.02 6.62
C ASN A 34 6.08 3.52 6.34
N ILE A 35 5.99 3.11 5.07
CA ILE A 35 6.19 1.70 4.67
C ILE A 35 7.61 1.27 5.00
N SER A 36 8.62 2.09 4.68
CA SER A 36 10.01 1.72 4.88
C SER A 36 10.37 1.59 6.37
N LEU A 37 9.97 2.56 7.20
CA LEU A 37 10.16 2.51 8.65
C LEU A 37 9.37 1.37 9.31
N GLY A 38 8.20 1.01 8.76
CA GLY A 38 7.43 -0.13 9.23
C GLY A 38 8.17 -1.45 8.99
N LEU A 39 8.63 -1.66 7.75
CA LEU A 39 9.30 -2.88 7.32
C LEU A 39 10.72 -3.02 7.89
N GLU A 40 11.43 -1.92 8.12
CA GLU A 40 12.76 -1.90 8.72
C GLU A 40 12.74 -2.49 10.14
N LYS A 41 11.65 -2.28 10.91
CA LYS A 41 11.48 -2.85 12.26
C LYS A 41 11.51 -4.39 12.26
N ASP A 42 11.12 -4.99 11.14
CA ASP A 42 11.13 -6.43 10.93
C ASP A 42 12.37 -6.91 10.14
N GLY A 43 13.31 -6.01 9.85
CA GLY A 43 14.58 -6.31 9.19
C GLY A 43 14.51 -6.40 7.66
N PHE A 44 13.44 -5.90 7.03
CA PHE A 44 13.35 -5.81 5.57
C PHE A 44 13.94 -4.48 5.09
N ILE A 45 14.84 -4.55 4.11
CA ILE A 45 15.60 -3.42 3.58
C ILE A 45 15.12 -3.10 2.15
N ARG A 46 14.76 -1.83 1.93
CA ARG A 46 14.41 -1.33 0.60
C ARG A 46 15.62 -1.43 -0.34
N GLY A 47 15.39 -1.90 -1.56
CA GLY A 47 16.44 -2.17 -2.55
C GLY A 47 17.05 -3.58 -2.43
N GLU A 48 16.78 -4.30 -1.34
CA GLU A 48 17.22 -5.68 -1.15
C GLU A 48 16.05 -6.68 -1.17
N GLN A 49 15.05 -6.52 -0.30
CA GLN A 49 13.88 -7.42 -0.24
C GLN A 49 12.64 -6.81 -0.89
N TYR A 50 12.57 -5.49 -1.03
CA TYR A 50 11.44 -4.85 -1.69
C TYR A 50 11.82 -3.52 -2.33
N GLU A 51 11.00 -3.07 -3.27
CA GLU A 51 11.05 -1.72 -3.81
C GLU A 51 9.64 -1.12 -3.84
N ILE A 52 9.54 0.21 -3.69
CA ILE A 52 8.27 0.94 -3.75
C ILE A 52 8.20 1.67 -5.09
N MET A 53 7.13 1.40 -5.86
CA MET A 53 6.92 1.96 -7.18
C MET A 53 5.66 2.81 -7.23
N MET A 54 5.80 4.06 -7.68
CA MET A 54 4.65 4.93 -7.94
C MET A 54 3.91 4.46 -9.18
N VAL A 55 2.61 4.28 -9.08
CA VAL A 55 1.76 3.83 -10.19
C VAL A 55 0.52 4.71 -10.36
N PRO A 56 0.02 4.89 -11.59
CA PRO A 56 -1.30 5.44 -11.81
C PRO A 56 -2.39 4.41 -11.47
N ASN A 57 -3.65 4.76 -11.73
CA ASN A 57 -4.73 3.79 -11.72
C ASN A 57 -4.49 2.63 -12.68
N ILE A 58 -4.54 1.41 -12.16
CA ILE A 58 -4.46 0.18 -12.93
C ILE A 58 -5.88 -0.30 -13.20
N VAL A 59 -6.31 -0.22 -14.45
CA VAL A 59 -7.64 -0.67 -14.89
C VAL A 59 -7.61 -2.06 -15.51
N ASN A 60 -6.51 -2.39 -16.20
CA ASN A 60 -6.36 -3.65 -16.94
C ASN A 60 -4.91 -4.14 -16.80
N ILE A 61 -4.75 -5.43 -16.50
CA ILE A 61 -3.46 -6.11 -16.59
C ILE A 61 -3.52 -7.02 -17.82
N THR A 62 -2.66 -6.77 -18.81
CA THR A 62 -2.54 -7.59 -20.02
C THR A 62 -1.12 -8.12 -20.11
N TYR A 63 -0.97 -9.42 -20.38
CA TYR A 63 0.34 -10.06 -20.50
C TYR A 63 0.37 -11.04 -21.68
N GLY A 64 1.56 -11.28 -22.22
CA GLY A 64 1.76 -12.12 -23.39
C GLY A 64 1.67 -13.63 -23.11
N ARG A 65 1.58 -14.44 -24.17
CA ARG A 65 1.60 -15.90 -24.06
C ARG A 65 2.95 -16.38 -23.51
N GLY A 66 2.92 -17.25 -22.50
CA GLY A 66 4.12 -17.93 -22.01
C GLY A 66 5.00 -17.12 -21.05
N VAL A 67 4.49 -16.04 -20.46
CA VAL A 67 5.24 -15.19 -19.51
C VAL A 67 5.46 -15.82 -18.12
N GLY A 68 4.71 -16.87 -17.78
CA GLY A 68 4.90 -17.60 -16.52
C GLY A 68 4.38 -16.89 -15.26
N TYR A 69 3.56 -15.83 -15.38
CA TYR A 69 2.91 -15.23 -14.23
C TYR A 69 1.86 -16.16 -13.62
N VAL A 70 1.87 -16.22 -12.29
CA VAL A 70 0.82 -16.85 -11.49
C VAL A 70 0.08 -15.72 -10.78
N PHE A 71 -1.26 -15.70 -10.90
CA PHE A 71 -2.11 -14.82 -10.10
C PHE A 71 -2.56 -15.62 -8.88
N GLU A 72 -2.20 -15.13 -7.70
CA GLU A 72 -2.58 -15.71 -6.42
C GLU A 72 -3.34 -14.64 -5.64
N GLU A 73 -4.48 -15.02 -5.07
CA GLU A 73 -5.18 -14.21 -4.07
C GLU A 73 -4.72 -14.68 -2.69
N GLU A 74 -4.25 -13.75 -1.87
CA GLU A 74 -3.89 -14.03 -0.47
C GLU A 74 -5.11 -13.80 0.42
N VAL A 75 -5.50 -14.82 1.19
CA VAL A 75 -6.56 -14.72 2.19
C VAL A 75 -5.92 -14.69 3.57
N PHE A 76 -6.11 -13.56 4.27
CA PHE A 76 -5.59 -13.37 5.62
C PHE A 76 -6.63 -13.74 6.67
N ASP A 77 -6.19 -13.87 7.92
CA ASP A 77 -7.11 -14.07 9.04
C ASP A 77 -8.00 -12.83 9.30
N SER A 78 -9.02 -13.00 10.14
CA SER A 78 -9.97 -11.93 10.45
C SER A 78 -9.31 -10.75 11.14
N SER A 79 -8.25 -10.97 11.93
CA SER A 79 -7.59 -9.89 12.67
C SER A 79 -6.86 -8.92 11.74
N ILE A 80 -6.24 -9.44 10.68
CA ILE A 80 -5.64 -8.63 9.61
C ILE A 80 -6.73 -7.97 8.77
N THR A 81 -7.79 -8.71 8.44
CA THR A 81 -8.90 -8.21 7.61
C THR A 81 -9.70 -7.08 8.29
N GLU A 82 -9.71 -7.04 9.62
CA GLU A 82 -10.40 -6.01 10.40
C GLU A 82 -9.65 -4.66 10.48
N ILE A 83 -8.38 -4.63 10.06
CA ILE A 83 -7.59 -3.39 9.97
C ILE A 83 -8.24 -2.48 8.92
N SER A 84 -8.65 -1.29 9.35
CA SER A 84 -9.36 -0.33 8.50
C SER A 84 -8.68 1.03 8.54
N ALA A 85 -8.21 1.48 7.38
CA ALA A 85 -7.62 2.82 7.24
C ALA A 85 -8.58 3.92 7.71
N THR A 86 -9.89 3.77 7.49
CA THR A 86 -10.90 4.72 7.96
C THR A 86 -10.96 4.79 9.49
N LYS A 87 -10.91 3.64 10.18
CA LYS A 87 -10.89 3.60 11.65
C LYS A 87 -9.60 4.22 12.20
N ILE A 88 -8.46 3.90 11.58
CA ILE A 88 -7.15 4.43 11.96
C ILE A 88 -7.13 5.96 11.81
N ARG A 89 -7.54 6.50 10.66
CA ARG A 89 -7.58 7.96 10.46
C ARG A 89 -8.54 8.66 11.43
N LYS A 90 -9.67 8.03 11.77
CA LYS A 90 -10.58 8.57 12.81
C LYS A 90 -9.88 8.67 14.16
N GLN A 91 -9.17 7.61 14.57
CA GLN A 91 -8.42 7.59 15.82
C GLN A 91 -7.30 8.64 15.84
N MET A 92 -6.53 8.76 14.75
CA MET A 92 -5.47 9.78 14.65
C MET A 92 -6.01 11.20 14.84
N ARG A 93 -7.21 11.49 14.34
CA ARG A 93 -7.88 12.80 14.58
C ARG A 93 -8.35 12.99 16.02
N GLU A 94 -8.83 11.92 16.66
CA GLU A 94 -9.20 11.95 18.08
C GLU A 94 -7.97 12.18 18.97
N GLU A 95 -6.81 11.68 18.56
CA GLU A 95 -5.52 11.83 19.23
C GLU A 95 -4.79 13.15 18.88
N GLY A 96 -5.21 13.82 17.80
CA GLY A 96 -4.64 15.10 17.34
C GLY A 96 -3.43 14.95 16.40
N ASP A 97 -3.13 13.74 15.94
CA ASP A 97 -2.05 13.43 15.00
C ASP A 97 -2.42 13.74 13.54
N LEU A 98 -3.71 13.95 13.26
CA LEU A 98 -4.24 14.31 11.95
C LEU A 98 -5.27 15.43 12.12
N GLU A 99 -5.23 16.43 11.23
CA GLU A 99 -6.23 17.52 11.19
C GLU A 99 -7.62 17.05 10.67
#